data_AF-X1J3U2-F1
#
_entry.id   AF-X1J3U2-F1
#
_cell.length_a   1.000
_cell.length_b   1.000
_cell.length_c   1.000
_cell.angle_alpha   90.00
_cell.angle_beta   90.00
_cell.angle_gamma   90.00
#
_symmetry.space_group_name_H-M   'P 1'
#
loop_
_entity.id
_entity.type
_entity.pdbx_description
1 polymer ?
#
loop_
_entity_poly.entity_id
_entity_poly.type
_entity_poly.pdbx_seq_one_letter_code
_entity_poly.pdbx_strand_id
1 'polypeptide(L)'
;TPLPVWRCESCERYECVGGVEELKGKAGFTGLKEPLDLHRPFVDELTFDCPKCGAKMKRVPEVIDCWFDSGAMPIAQWHYPFENDTLLEDGRFPADYICEAVDQTRGWFYSLHAISTLLFNRPCFKNVICHGHILDANGQKMSKSKGNMVDPWAIINKYGADALRWYLFIAVPMGNSMRFDEKDIRDVNRQFFMTLWNVYSFFVTYANIDKFVPDSKQAPPAQSELDRWILSEL
;
A
#
# COMPACT_ATOMS: atom_id res chain seq x y z
N THR A 1 8.50 12.46 11.53
CA THR A 1 9.71 13.19 11.08
C THR A 1 9.88 14.54 11.79
N PRO A 2 11.06 14.94 12.29
CA PRO A 2 11.25 16.30 12.84
C PRO A 2 11.12 17.39 11.76
N LEU A 3 10.46 18.52 12.08
CA LEU A 3 10.35 19.65 11.15
C LEU A 3 11.74 20.29 10.96
N PRO A 4 12.29 20.36 9.73
CA PRO A 4 13.68 20.79 9.49
C PRO A 4 13.80 22.33 9.42
N VAL A 5 13.24 23.01 10.42
CA VAL A 5 13.28 24.48 10.52
C VAL A 5 14.08 24.88 11.75
N TRP A 6 15.10 25.71 11.53
CA TRP A 6 15.90 26.32 12.58
C TRP A 6 15.48 27.78 12.78
N ARG A 7 15.35 28.21 14.03
CA ARG A 7 15.05 29.58 14.43
C ARG A 7 16.24 30.19 15.17
N CYS A 8 16.58 31.42 14.82
CA CYS A 8 17.53 32.23 15.57
C CYS A 8 16.81 32.92 16.75
N GLU A 9 17.27 32.67 17.98
CA GLU A 9 16.67 33.27 19.18
C GLU A 9 16.90 34.79 19.26
N SER A 10 17.97 35.33 18.64
CA SER A 10 18.30 36.75 18.74
C SER A 10 17.62 37.66 17.72
N CYS A 11 17.31 37.16 16.51
CA CYS A 11 16.75 37.97 15.43
C CYS A 11 15.50 37.37 14.77
N GLU A 12 14.98 36.27 15.33
CA GLU A 12 13.75 35.57 14.91
C GLU A 12 13.72 35.11 13.45
N ARG A 13 14.88 35.04 12.79
CA ARG A 13 15.02 34.46 11.47
C ARG A 13 14.75 32.95 11.53
N TYR A 14 14.00 32.46 10.56
CA TYR A 14 13.79 31.04 10.30
C TYR A 14 14.58 30.60 9.08
N GLU A 15 15.05 29.36 9.09
CA GLU A 15 15.74 28.74 7.96
C GLU A 15 15.31 27.27 7.85
N CYS A 16 14.85 26.86 6.67
CA CYS A 16 14.47 25.48 6.37
C CYS A 16 15.66 24.78 5.71
N VAL A 17 16.03 23.59 6.19
CA VAL A 17 17.19 22.85 5.70
C VAL A 17 16.74 21.62 4.91
N GLY A 18 17.22 21.48 3.67
CA GLY A 18 16.76 20.48 2.72
C GLY A 18 17.51 19.14 2.75
N GLY A 19 18.64 19.05 3.46
CA GLY A 19 19.41 17.81 3.54
C GLY A 19 20.59 17.86 4.51
N VAL A 20 21.18 16.68 4.74
CA VAL A 20 22.30 16.50 5.68
C VAL A 20 23.56 17.24 5.21
N GLU A 21 23.84 17.22 3.90
CA GLU A 21 24.99 17.93 3.35
C GLU A 21 24.82 19.46 3.46
N GLU A 22 23.58 19.96 3.35
CA GLU A 22 23.31 21.38 3.61
C GLU A 22 23.55 21.73 5.08
N LEU A 23 23.14 20.87 6.03
CA LEU A 23 23.44 21.06 7.45
C LEU A 23 24.95 21.12 7.71
N LYS A 24 25.71 20.14 7.19
CA LYS A 24 27.18 20.08 7.34
C LYS A 24 27.88 21.31 6.77
N GLY A 25 27.33 21.91 5.72
CA GLY A 25 27.86 23.11 5.08
C GLY A 25 27.57 24.43 5.82
N LYS A 26 26.71 24.46 6.86
CA LYS A 26 26.40 25.70 7.58
C LYS A 26 27.60 26.17 8.43
N ALA A 27 27.79 27.48 8.49
CA ALA A 27 28.84 28.09 9.31
C ALA A 27 28.65 27.73 10.80
N GLY A 28 29.72 27.30 11.46
CA GLY A 28 29.70 26.94 12.88
C GLY A 28 28.75 25.79 13.23
N PHE A 29 28.47 24.89 12.27
CA PHE A 29 27.67 23.68 12.47
C PHE A 29 28.31 22.75 13.51
N THR A 30 27.51 22.29 14.48
CA THR A 30 27.93 21.37 15.55
C THR A 30 26.80 20.41 15.93
N GLY A 31 27.15 19.36 16.69
CA GLY A 31 26.21 18.45 17.34
C GLY A 31 25.95 17.14 16.59
N LEU A 32 26.50 16.98 15.38
CA LEU A 32 26.36 15.75 14.61
C LEU A 32 27.05 14.59 15.35
N LYS A 33 26.29 13.52 15.59
CA LYS A 33 26.77 12.28 16.23
C LYS A 33 26.75 11.15 15.21
N GLU A 34 27.69 10.23 15.36
CA GLU A 34 27.74 8.97 14.61
C GLU A 34 27.35 7.80 15.53
N PRO A 35 26.53 6.84 15.07
CA PRO A 35 25.90 6.78 13.75
C PRO A 35 24.86 7.89 13.53
N LEU A 36 24.73 8.36 12.29
CA LEU A 36 23.76 9.39 11.91
C LEU A 36 22.34 8.98 12.31
N ASP A 37 21.75 9.73 13.24
CA ASP A 37 20.34 9.65 13.59
C ASP A 37 19.73 11.05 13.63
N LEU A 38 18.78 11.30 12.72
CA LEU A 38 18.08 12.58 12.60
C LEU A 38 16.75 12.60 13.37
N HIS A 39 16.49 11.60 14.22
CA HIS A 39 15.34 11.62 15.12
C HIS A 39 15.59 12.48 16.34
N ARG A 40 14.50 12.83 17.03
CA ARG A 40 14.60 13.35 18.39
C ARG A 40 15.04 12.21 19.33
N PRO A 41 15.91 12.49 20.32
CA PRO A 41 16.38 13.82 20.74
C PRO A 41 17.61 14.34 19.97
N PHE A 42 18.29 13.51 19.17
CA PHE A 42 19.60 13.81 18.61
C PHE A 42 19.62 15.04 17.69
N VAL A 43 18.63 15.17 16.82
CA VAL A 43 18.52 16.31 15.89
C VAL A 43 18.34 17.66 16.60
N ASP A 44 17.85 17.67 17.84
CA ASP A 44 17.64 18.89 18.62
C ASP A 44 18.97 19.48 19.13
N GLU A 45 20.05 18.69 19.14
CA GLU A 45 21.41 19.14 19.49
C GLU A 45 22.13 19.83 18.32
N LEU A 46 21.60 19.72 17.10
CA LEU A 46 22.22 20.30 15.91
C LEU A 46 22.03 21.81 15.88
N THR A 47 23.14 22.56 15.86
CA THR A 47 23.12 24.03 15.82
C THR A 47 24.09 24.55 14.78
N PHE A 48 23.84 25.76 14.28
CA PHE A 48 24.74 26.49 13.39
C PHE A 48 24.60 28.01 13.59
N ASP A 49 25.52 28.78 13.03
CA ASP A 49 25.55 30.24 13.18
C ASP A 49 24.55 30.91 12.23
N CYS A 50 23.76 31.85 12.76
CA CYS A 50 22.80 32.61 11.99
C CYS A 50 23.53 33.48 10.97
N PRO A 51 23.24 33.34 9.66
CA PRO A 51 23.92 34.11 8.62
C PRO A 51 23.64 35.63 8.68
N LYS A 52 22.64 36.06 9.47
CA LYS A 52 22.32 37.50 9.64
C LYS A 52 23.04 38.16 10.81
N CYS A 53 23.16 37.48 11.95
CA CYS A 53 23.65 38.10 13.19
C CYS A 53 24.72 37.29 13.94
N GLY A 54 25.12 36.12 13.43
CA GLY A 54 26.14 35.26 14.02
C GLY A 54 25.71 34.49 15.28
N ALA A 55 24.52 34.76 15.84
CA ALA A 55 23.99 33.99 16.98
C ALA A 55 23.61 32.56 16.58
N LYS A 56 23.63 31.61 17.54
CA LYS A 56 23.25 30.22 17.26
C LYS A 56 21.78 30.07 16.87
N MET A 57 21.52 29.23 15.87
CA MET A 57 20.19 28.79 15.48
C MET A 57 19.92 27.40 16.06
N LYS A 58 18.70 27.19 16.54
CA LYS A 58 18.22 25.90 17.07
C LYS A 58 17.00 25.45 16.31
N ARG A 59 16.82 24.14 16.15
CA ARG A 59 15.63 23.56 15.53
C ARG A 59 14.39 23.91 16.36
N VAL A 60 13.28 24.19 15.70
CA VAL A 60 11.98 24.29 16.37
C VAL A 60 11.56 22.91 16.90
N PRO A 61 10.83 22.78 18.02
CA PRO A 61 10.58 21.48 18.65
C PRO A 61 9.58 20.59 17.89
N GLU A 62 8.77 21.17 17.01
CA GLU A 62 7.67 20.52 16.32
C GLU A 62 8.11 19.35 15.43
N VAL A 63 7.19 18.41 15.24
CA VAL A 63 7.33 17.26 14.34
C VAL A 63 6.23 17.30 13.30
N ILE A 64 6.52 16.72 12.14
CA ILE A 64 5.62 16.58 11.01
C ILE A 64 4.54 15.53 11.31
N ASP A 65 3.33 15.78 10.81
CA ASP A 65 2.20 14.85 10.85
C ASP A 65 2.50 13.57 10.03
N CYS A 66 2.08 12.40 10.53
CA CYS A 66 2.38 11.12 9.91
C CYS A 66 1.71 10.93 8.53
N TRP A 67 0.64 11.67 8.24
CA TRP A 67 0.05 11.68 6.90
C TRP A 67 0.96 12.33 5.86
N PHE A 68 1.82 13.27 6.27
CA PHE A 68 2.83 13.82 5.39
C PHE A 68 3.91 12.78 5.07
N ASP A 69 4.36 12.03 6.08
CA ASP A 69 5.34 10.95 5.89
C ASP A 69 4.82 9.89 4.89
N SER A 70 3.58 9.42 5.09
CA SER A 70 2.94 8.45 4.19
C SER A 70 2.59 9.02 2.81
N GLY A 71 2.23 10.30 2.72
CA GLY A 71 1.96 10.98 1.44
C GLY A 71 3.22 11.29 0.63
N ALA A 72 4.38 11.45 1.29
CA ALA A 72 5.68 11.62 0.65
C ALA A 72 6.30 10.29 0.20
N MET A 73 5.74 9.14 0.60
CA MET A 73 6.22 7.79 0.26
C MET A 73 6.59 7.60 -1.21
N PRO A 74 5.82 8.08 -2.22
CA PRO A 74 6.13 7.89 -3.64
C PRO A 74 7.52 8.39 -4.04
N ILE A 75 8.02 9.45 -3.40
CA ILE A 75 9.34 10.03 -3.67
C ILE A 75 10.37 9.65 -2.59
N ALA A 76 9.95 9.60 -1.32
CA ALA A 76 10.83 9.36 -0.19
C ALA A 76 11.41 7.94 -0.20
N GLN A 77 10.65 6.94 -0.68
CA GLN A 77 11.13 5.56 -0.78
C GLN A 77 12.34 5.40 -1.73
N TRP A 78 12.52 6.35 -2.65
CA TRP A 78 13.58 6.35 -3.66
C TRP A 78 14.69 7.34 -3.36
N HIS A 79 14.71 7.93 -2.15
CA HIS A 79 15.65 8.98 -1.80
C HIS A 79 15.66 10.15 -2.81
N TYR A 80 14.55 10.41 -3.49
CA TYR A 80 14.40 11.55 -4.40
C TYR A 80 14.46 12.84 -3.57
N PRO A 81 15.19 13.89 -4.01
CA PRO A 81 15.85 14.04 -5.33
C PRO A 81 17.33 13.66 -5.39
N PHE A 82 17.88 12.94 -4.41
CA PHE A 82 19.34 12.74 -4.28
C PHE A 82 19.91 11.60 -5.13
N GLU A 83 19.18 10.51 -5.35
CA GLU A 83 19.69 9.33 -6.08
C GLU A 83 18.88 8.92 -7.31
N ASN A 84 17.58 9.24 -7.35
CA ASN A 84 16.65 8.77 -8.40
C ASN A 84 16.02 9.95 -9.13
N ASP A 85 16.84 10.79 -9.76
CA ASP A 85 16.39 11.99 -10.48
C ASP A 85 15.41 11.71 -11.64
N THR A 86 15.50 10.55 -12.27
CA THR A 86 14.61 10.07 -13.35
C THR A 86 13.24 9.56 -12.89
N LEU A 87 12.95 9.53 -11.59
CA LEU A 87 11.72 8.96 -11.01
C LEU A 87 10.42 9.50 -11.64
N LEU A 88 10.42 10.78 -12.04
CA LEU A 88 9.25 11.44 -12.61
C LEU A 88 9.03 11.15 -14.11
N GLU A 89 9.96 10.46 -14.74
CA GLU A 89 10.03 10.24 -16.20
C GLU A 89 10.11 8.75 -16.57
N ASP A 90 10.65 7.90 -15.69
CA ASP A 90 10.90 6.48 -15.96
C ASP A 90 9.67 5.57 -15.86
N GLY A 91 8.50 6.14 -15.58
CA GLY A 91 7.22 5.44 -15.50
C GLY A 91 6.86 4.92 -14.10
N ARG A 92 7.73 5.04 -13.09
CA ARG A 92 7.39 4.71 -11.70
C ARG A 92 6.45 5.72 -11.06
N PHE A 93 6.47 6.97 -11.53
CA PHE A 93 5.58 8.04 -11.08
C PHE A 93 4.86 8.72 -12.24
N PRO A 94 3.53 8.92 -12.18
CA PRO A 94 2.62 8.51 -11.12
C PRO A 94 2.25 7.02 -11.18
N ALA A 95 1.90 6.44 -10.03
CA ALA A 95 1.51 5.03 -9.93
C ALA A 95 0.28 4.72 -10.79
N ASP A 96 0.24 3.57 -11.44
CA ASP A 96 -0.91 3.20 -12.27
C ASP A 96 -2.16 2.86 -11.43
N TYR A 97 -1.98 2.31 -10.23
CA TYR A 97 -3.07 1.80 -9.40
C TYR A 97 -2.72 1.82 -7.90
N ILE A 98 -3.72 2.17 -7.08
CA ILE A 98 -3.71 1.96 -5.62
C ILE A 98 -5.06 1.39 -5.15
N CYS A 99 -5.07 0.73 -3.99
CA CYS A 99 -6.28 0.14 -3.41
C CYS A 99 -6.26 0.25 -1.89
N GLU A 100 -7.20 0.99 -1.32
CA GLU A 100 -7.37 1.08 0.14
C GLU A 100 -8.85 1.27 0.50
N ALA A 101 -9.14 1.21 1.80
CA ALA A 101 -10.47 1.40 2.33
C ALA A 101 -10.95 2.87 2.25
N VAL A 102 -12.27 3.06 2.31
CA VAL A 102 -12.96 4.35 2.17
C VAL A 102 -12.52 5.45 3.14
N ASP A 103 -12.01 5.08 4.30
CA ASP A 103 -11.46 6.04 5.27
C ASP A 103 -10.20 6.76 4.75
N GLN A 104 -9.48 6.19 3.77
CA GLN A 104 -8.30 6.82 3.18
C GLN A 104 -8.62 8.05 2.33
N THR A 105 -9.89 8.29 2.00
CA THR A 105 -10.34 9.55 1.38
C THR A 105 -10.03 10.79 2.23
N ARG A 106 -9.89 10.62 3.55
CA ARG A 106 -9.49 11.68 4.50
C ARG A 106 -8.10 11.49 5.08
N GLY A 107 -7.36 10.49 4.60
CA GLY A 107 -6.01 10.14 5.05
C GLY A 107 -5.06 10.12 3.88
N TRP A 108 -4.58 8.92 3.54
CA TRP A 108 -3.50 8.73 2.58
C TRP A 108 -3.80 9.23 1.17
N PHE A 109 -5.02 9.05 0.67
CA PHE A 109 -5.38 9.55 -0.67
C PHE A 109 -5.25 11.07 -0.76
N TYR A 110 -5.67 11.77 0.30
CA TYR A 110 -5.56 13.22 0.37
C TYR A 110 -4.08 13.66 0.43
N SER A 111 -3.28 13.06 1.30
CA SER A 111 -1.87 13.48 1.45
C SER A 111 -1.04 13.18 0.20
N LEU A 112 -1.24 12.03 -0.45
CA LEU A 112 -0.63 11.72 -1.76
C LEU A 112 -0.99 12.79 -2.80
N HIS A 113 -2.27 13.13 -2.92
CA HIS A 113 -2.74 14.07 -3.94
C HIS A 113 -2.24 15.50 -3.65
N ALA A 114 -2.29 15.94 -2.39
CA ALA A 114 -1.85 17.27 -1.98
C ALA A 114 -0.34 17.45 -2.21
N ILE A 115 0.50 16.52 -1.74
CA ILE A 115 1.96 16.62 -1.89
C ILE A 115 2.36 16.57 -3.37
N SER A 116 1.82 15.63 -4.14
CA SER A 116 2.13 15.51 -5.57
C SER A 116 1.72 16.77 -6.35
N THR A 117 0.55 17.32 -6.06
CA THR A 117 0.07 18.54 -6.74
C THR A 117 0.95 19.74 -6.38
N LEU A 118 1.29 19.90 -5.09
CA LEU A 118 2.11 21.01 -4.62
C LEU A 118 3.56 20.97 -5.13
N LEU A 119 4.16 19.78 -5.24
CA LEU A 119 5.55 19.63 -5.68
C LEU A 119 5.71 19.52 -7.20
N PHE A 120 4.79 18.83 -7.88
CA PHE A 120 4.98 18.40 -9.26
C PHE A 120 3.83 18.75 -10.22
N ASN A 121 2.77 19.39 -9.71
CA ASN A 121 1.57 19.78 -10.46
C ASN A 121 0.99 18.64 -11.32
N ARG A 122 0.93 17.42 -10.76
CA ARG A 122 0.39 16.22 -11.41
C ARG A 122 -0.26 15.27 -10.39
N PRO A 123 -1.15 14.37 -10.79
CA PRO A 123 -1.72 13.37 -9.88
C PRO A 123 -0.63 12.41 -9.38
N CYS A 124 -0.83 11.85 -8.20
CA CYS A 124 0.11 10.88 -7.60
C CYS A 124 -0.13 9.43 -8.09
N PHE A 125 -1.36 9.14 -8.50
CA PHE A 125 -1.80 7.84 -9.02
C PHE A 125 -2.87 8.03 -10.10
N LYS A 126 -2.98 7.07 -11.03
CA LYS A 126 -3.91 7.12 -12.17
C LYS A 126 -5.26 6.47 -11.88
N ASN A 127 -5.26 5.34 -11.16
CA ASN A 127 -6.47 4.60 -10.81
C ASN A 127 -6.50 4.28 -9.32
N VAL A 128 -7.71 4.28 -8.73
CA VAL A 128 -7.92 3.91 -7.33
C VAL A 128 -9.14 3.01 -7.20
N ILE A 129 -9.00 1.92 -6.45
CA ILE A 129 -10.13 1.18 -5.89
C ILE A 129 -10.28 1.56 -4.42
N CYS A 130 -11.45 2.09 -4.10
CA CYS A 130 -11.84 2.49 -2.77
C CYS A 130 -12.86 1.49 -2.24
N HIS A 131 -12.44 0.55 -1.39
CA HIS A 131 -13.33 -0.51 -0.89
C HIS A 131 -14.01 -0.12 0.43
N GLY A 132 -15.15 -0.73 0.73
CA GLY A 132 -15.83 -0.55 2.01
C GLY A 132 -15.12 -1.26 3.16
N HIS A 133 -15.63 -1.06 4.37
CA HIS A 133 -15.08 -1.72 5.55
C HIS A 133 -15.54 -3.18 5.65
N ILE A 134 -14.67 -4.01 6.21
CA ILE A 134 -15.04 -5.35 6.67
C ILE A 134 -15.63 -5.23 8.08
N LEU A 135 -16.84 -5.73 8.24
CA LEU A 135 -17.63 -5.73 9.47
C LEU A 135 -17.77 -7.17 9.96
N ASP A 136 -18.11 -7.36 11.24
CA ASP A 136 -18.47 -8.68 11.73
C ASP A 136 -19.79 -9.20 11.09
N ALA A 137 -20.13 -10.46 11.36
CA ALA A 137 -21.35 -11.09 10.85
C ALA A 137 -22.65 -10.33 11.23
N ASN A 138 -22.63 -9.56 12.32
CA ASN A 138 -23.75 -8.74 12.77
C ASN A 138 -23.73 -7.31 12.21
N GLY A 139 -22.74 -6.96 11.38
CA GLY A 139 -22.57 -5.63 10.80
C GLY A 139 -21.93 -4.61 11.74
N GLN A 140 -21.29 -5.03 12.83
CA GLN A 140 -20.55 -4.12 13.69
C GLN A 140 -19.09 -3.99 13.24
N LYS A 141 -18.50 -2.82 13.48
CA LYS A 141 -17.06 -2.62 13.32
C LYS A 141 -16.30 -3.61 14.22
N MET A 142 -15.35 -4.34 13.63
CA MET A 142 -14.48 -5.24 14.36
C MET A 142 -13.51 -4.44 15.26
N SER A 143 -13.35 -4.84 16.52
CA SER A 143 -12.36 -4.26 17.41
C SER A 143 -11.88 -5.25 18.47
N LYS A 144 -10.62 -5.08 18.92
CA LYS A 144 -10.04 -5.83 20.05
C LYS A 144 -10.92 -5.76 21.29
N SER A 145 -11.41 -4.56 21.62
CA SER A 145 -12.23 -4.31 22.81
C SER A 145 -13.58 -5.03 22.81
N LYS A 146 -14.17 -5.25 21.63
CA LYS A 146 -15.45 -5.96 21.49
C LYS A 146 -15.31 -7.48 21.40
N GLY A 147 -14.08 -7.99 21.21
CA GLY A 147 -13.82 -9.42 21.05
C GLY A 147 -14.41 -10.03 19.78
N ASN A 148 -14.84 -9.21 18.81
CA ASN A 148 -15.48 -9.64 17.57
C ASN A 148 -14.52 -9.62 16.35
N MET A 149 -13.21 -9.54 16.59
CA MET A 149 -12.23 -9.65 15.51
C MET A 149 -12.08 -11.09 15.06
N VAL A 150 -12.05 -11.27 13.74
CA VAL A 150 -11.67 -12.53 13.12
C VAL A 150 -10.19 -12.48 12.81
N ASP A 151 -9.45 -13.51 13.25
CA ASP A 151 -8.06 -13.70 12.85
C ASP A 151 -8.00 -14.27 11.42
N PRO A 152 -7.40 -13.56 10.45
CA PRO A 152 -7.26 -14.06 9.09
C PRO A 152 -6.52 -15.40 9.01
N TRP A 153 -5.56 -15.65 9.90
CA TRP A 153 -4.80 -16.90 9.89
C TRP A 153 -5.64 -18.11 10.27
N ALA A 154 -6.58 -17.96 11.19
CA ALA A 154 -7.50 -19.03 11.53
C ALA A 154 -8.33 -19.47 10.31
N ILE A 155 -8.73 -18.51 9.48
CA ILE A 155 -9.49 -18.76 8.24
C ILE A 155 -8.60 -19.41 7.18
N ILE A 156 -7.42 -18.85 6.94
CA ILE A 156 -6.45 -19.35 5.95
C ILE A 156 -6.03 -20.79 6.29
N ASN A 157 -5.74 -21.08 7.55
CA ASN A 157 -5.33 -22.43 7.97
C ASN A 157 -6.46 -23.46 7.84
N LYS A 158 -7.72 -23.02 7.88
CA LYS A 158 -8.89 -23.91 7.81
C LYS A 158 -9.41 -24.12 6.39
N TYR A 159 -9.41 -23.08 5.56
CA TYR A 159 -10.04 -23.10 4.22
C TYR A 159 -9.05 -22.80 3.07
N GLY A 160 -7.84 -22.37 3.38
CA GLY A 160 -6.86 -21.90 2.40
C GLY A 160 -6.99 -20.41 2.08
N ALA A 161 -5.92 -19.83 1.53
CA ALA A 161 -5.89 -18.42 1.15
C ALA A 161 -6.83 -18.10 -0.03
N ASP A 162 -6.99 -19.04 -0.96
CA ASP A 162 -7.82 -18.82 -2.16
C ASP A 162 -9.30 -18.77 -1.83
N ALA A 163 -9.78 -19.57 -0.87
CA ALA A 163 -11.16 -19.50 -0.41
C ALA A 163 -11.48 -18.13 0.20
N LEU A 164 -10.57 -17.58 1.01
CA LEU A 164 -10.70 -16.24 1.57
C LEU A 164 -10.68 -15.17 0.46
N ARG A 165 -9.72 -15.22 -0.47
CA ARG A 165 -9.62 -14.26 -1.59
C ARG A 165 -10.87 -14.28 -2.46
N TRP A 166 -11.32 -15.47 -2.85
CA TRP A 166 -12.50 -15.64 -3.69
C TRP A 166 -13.75 -15.10 -2.99
N TYR A 167 -13.91 -15.39 -1.70
CA TYR A 167 -14.98 -14.81 -0.90
C TYR A 167 -14.94 -13.28 -0.93
N LEU A 168 -13.78 -12.66 -0.72
CA LEU A 168 -13.62 -11.20 -0.76
C LEU A 168 -13.98 -10.60 -2.13
N PHE A 169 -13.77 -11.34 -3.24
CA PHE A 169 -14.12 -10.87 -4.58
C PHE A 169 -15.62 -10.95 -4.88
N ILE A 170 -16.32 -11.96 -4.38
CA ILE A 170 -17.71 -12.22 -4.77
C ILE A 170 -18.74 -11.75 -3.74
N ALA A 171 -18.33 -11.55 -2.48
CA ALA A 171 -19.27 -11.36 -1.38
C ALA A 171 -20.13 -10.10 -1.54
N VAL A 172 -19.52 -8.99 -1.94
CA VAL A 172 -20.22 -7.70 -2.09
C VAL A 172 -19.59 -6.91 -3.24
N PRO A 173 -20.39 -6.18 -4.06
CA PRO A 173 -19.84 -5.23 -5.02
C PRO A 173 -18.89 -4.23 -4.38
N MET A 174 -17.82 -3.90 -5.10
CA MET A 174 -16.77 -2.99 -4.62
C MET A 174 -17.35 -1.64 -4.16
N GLY A 175 -16.80 -1.11 -3.05
CA GLY A 175 -17.21 0.16 -2.44
C GLY A 175 -18.22 0.04 -1.30
N ASN A 176 -18.95 -1.09 -1.21
CA ASN A 176 -19.86 -1.36 -0.10
C ASN A 176 -19.14 -2.05 1.07
N SER A 177 -19.67 -1.86 2.28
CA SER A 177 -19.20 -2.59 3.46
C SER A 177 -19.61 -4.05 3.40
N MET A 178 -18.67 -4.94 3.72
CA MET A 178 -18.87 -6.38 3.70
C MET A 178 -19.05 -6.91 5.13
N ARG A 179 -20.08 -7.71 5.36
CA ARG A 179 -20.20 -8.50 6.60
C ARG A 179 -19.41 -9.79 6.41
N PHE A 180 -18.49 -10.05 7.33
CA PHE A 180 -17.68 -11.25 7.31
C PHE A 180 -18.34 -12.32 8.18
N ASP A 181 -18.79 -13.42 7.55
CA ASP A 181 -19.22 -14.65 8.23
C ASP A 181 -18.40 -15.82 7.69
N GLU A 182 -17.78 -16.59 8.60
CA GLU A 182 -17.01 -17.78 8.25
C GLU A 182 -17.87 -18.83 7.52
N LYS A 183 -19.18 -18.87 7.80
CA LYS A 183 -20.11 -19.80 7.12
C LYS A 183 -20.13 -19.58 5.62
N ASP A 184 -20.04 -18.34 5.17
CA ASP A 184 -20.07 -18.00 3.74
C ASP A 184 -18.81 -18.50 3.04
N ILE A 185 -17.65 -18.42 3.70
CA ILE A 185 -16.38 -18.95 3.16
C ILE A 185 -16.45 -20.47 3.02
N ARG A 186 -17.01 -21.16 4.03
CA ARG A 186 -17.22 -22.61 3.95
C ARG A 186 -18.12 -22.97 2.77
N ASP A 187 -19.17 -22.18 2.54
CA ASP A 187 -20.13 -22.45 1.47
C ASP A 187 -19.51 -22.17 0.10
N VAL A 188 -18.71 -21.11 -0.05
CA VAL A 188 -17.85 -20.85 -1.21
C VAL A 188 -16.93 -22.04 -1.52
N ASN A 189 -16.24 -22.55 -0.51
CA ASN A 189 -15.32 -23.67 -0.67
C ASN A 189 -16.05 -24.93 -1.18
N ARG A 190 -17.25 -25.21 -0.65
CA ARG A 190 -18.06 -26.36 -1.05
C ARG A 190 -18.69 -26.21 -2.43
N GLN A 191 -19.13 -25.02 -2.81
CA GLN A 191 -19.88 -24.81 -4.05
C GLN A 191 -18.96 -24.60 -5.25
N PHE A 192 -17.87 -23.84 -5.08
CA PHE A 192 -16.97 -23.50 -6.18
C PHE A 192 -15.75 -24.42 -6.21
N PHE A 193 -14.92 -24.41 -5.17
CA PHE A 193 -13.63 -25.12 -5.18
C PHE A 193 -13.78 -26.64 -5.23
N MET A 194 -14.70 -27.22 -4.45
CA MET A 194 -14.97 -28.67 -4.53
C MET A 194 -15.54 -29.08 -5.89
N THR A 195 -16.40 -28.27 -6.49
CA THR A 195 -16.94 -28.54 -7.84
C THR A 195 -15.83 -28.53 -8.88
N LEU A 196 -14.97 -27.50 -8.85
CA LEU A 196 -13.81 -27.40 -9.73
C LEU A 196 -12.85 -28.57 -9.55
N TRP A 197 -12.55 -28.94 -8.30
CA TRP A 197 -11.69 -30.08 -8.00
C TRP A 197 -12.29 -31.41 -8.46
N ASN A 198 -13.60 -31.58 -8.33
CA ASN A 198 -14.30 -32.77 -8.80
C ASN A 198 -14.22 -32.89 -10.34
N VAL A 199 -14.44 -31.80 -11.08
CA VAL A 199 -14.32 -31.79 -12.55
C VAL A 199 -12.88 -32.07 -12.98
N TYR A 200 -11.90 -31.47 -12.31
CA TYR A 200 -10.48 -31.74 -12.55
C TYR A 200 -10.12 -33.21 -12.26
N SER A 201 -10.54 -33.75 -11.11
CA SER A 201 -10.27 -35.14 -10.72
C SER A 201 -10.93 -36.14 -11.67
N PHE A 202 -12.15 -35.84 -12.13
CA PHE A 202 -12.83 -36.61 -13.17
C PHE A 202 -11.97 -36.64 -14.44
N PHE A 203 -11.56 -35.48 -14.96
CA PHE A 203 -10.71 -35.41 -16.15
C PHE A 203 -9.42 -36.22 -15.98
N VAL A 204 -8.68 -36.01 -14.88
CA VAL A 204 -7.40 -36.69 -14.64
C VAL A 204 -7.56 -38.20 -14.55
N THR A 205 -8.61 -38.68 -13.89
CA THR A 205 -8.85 -40.10 -13.71
C THR A 205 -9.06 -40.79 -15.05
N TYR A 206 -9.93 -40.26 -15.91
CA TYR A 206 -10.22 -40.86 -17.21
C TYR A 206 -9.09 -40.62 -18.22
N ALA A 207 -8.45 -39.44 -18.21
CA ALA A 207 -7.29 -39.15 -19.03
C ALA A 207 -6.14 -40.16 -18.78
N ASN A 208 -5.90 -40.53 -17.51
CA ASN A 208 -4.87 -41.52 -17.17
C ASN A 208 -5.23 -42.94 -17.62
N ILE A 209 -6.52 -43.33 -17.57
CA ILE A 209 -7.00 -44.62 -18.07
C ILE A 209 -6.83 -44.71 -19.59
N ASP A 210 -7.22 -43.66 -20.29
CA ASP A 210 -7.16 -43.58 -21.75
C ASP A 210 -5.77 -43.24 -22.28
N LYS A 211 -4.80 -43.04 -21.37
CA LYS A 211 -3.43 -42.60 -21.68
C LYS A 211 -3.41 -41.35 -22.56
N PHE A 212 -4.34 -40.44 -22.30
CA PHE A 212 -4.44 -39.17 -22.99
C PHE A 212 -3.14 -38.38 -22.78
N VAL A 213 -2.50 -37.99 -23.88
CA VAL A 213 -1.31 -37.15 -23.88
C VAL A 213 -1.74 -35.77 -24.41
N PRO A 214 -1.67 -34.70 -23.59
CA PRO A 214 -1.98 -33.36 -24.06
C PRO A 214 -1.00 -32.95 -25.17
N ASP A 215 -1.49 -32.74 -26.39
CA ASP A 215 -0.70 -32.16 -27.49
C ASP A 215 -0.97 -30.66 -27.58
N SER A 216 0.06 -29.84 -27.34
CA SER A 216 -0.02 -28.38 -27.35
C SER A 216 -0.01 -27.77 -28.75
N LYS A 217 0.15 -28.58 -29.81
CA LYS A 217 0.33 -28.07 -31.18
C LYS A 217 -0.94 -28.04 -32.01
N GLN A 218 -1.97 -28.82 -31.69
CA GLN A 218 -3.29 -28.74 -32.30
C GLN A 218 -4.33 -29.50 -31.46
N ALA A 219 -5.27 -28.77 -30.86
CA ALA A 219 -6.48 -29.39 -30.37
C ALA A 219 -7.26 -29.91 -31.59
N PRO A 220 -7.74 -31.18 -31.59
CA PRO A 220 -8.59 -31.67 -32.66
C PRO A 220 -9.84 -30.77 -32.76
N PRO A 221 -10.37 -30.53 -33.97
CA PRO A 221 -11.58 -29.73 -34.14
C PRO A 221 -12.71 -30.35 -33.31
N ALA A 222 -13.48 -29.51 -32.62
CA ALA A 222 -14.62 -29.94 -31.82
C ALA A 222 -15.54 -30.85 -32.64
N GLN A 223 -15.61 -32.12 -32.24
CA GLN A 223 -16.24 -33.17 -33.05
C GLN A 223 -17.75 -33.23 -32.80
N SER A 224 -18.19 -32.89 -31.58
CA SER A 224 -19.60 -32.86 -31.21
C SER A 224 -20.14 -31.44 -31.06
N GLU A 225 -21.47 -31.30 -31.19
CA GLU A 225 -22.16 -30.02 -30.95
C GLU A 225 -22.00 -29.55 -29.48
N LEU A 226 -21.83 -30.47 -28.53
CA LEU A 226 -21.55 -30.13 -27.13
C LEU A 226 -20.15 -29.52 -26.96
N ASP A 227 -19.13 -30.10 -27.61
CA ASP A 227 -17.77 -29.56 -27.58
C ASP A 227 -17.73 -28.16 -28.22
N ARG A 228 -18.46 -27.98 -29.33
CA ARG A 228 -18.59 -26.68 -30.01
C ARG A 228 -19.25 -25.64 -29.12
N TRP A 229 -20.32 -26.02 -28.43
CA TRP A 229 -21.00 -25.12 -27.49
C TRP A 229 -20.08 -24.72 -26.34
N ILE A 230 -19.39 -25.66 -25.69
CA ILE A 230 -18.45 -25.36 -24.61
C ILE A 230 -17.35 -24.41 -25.08
N LEU A 231 -16.76 -24.64 -26.26
CA LEU A 231 -15.74 -23.74 -26.82
C LEU A 231 -16.29 -22.35 -27.17
N SER A 232 -17.58 -22.22 -27.46
CA SER A 232 -18.20 -20.92 -27.74
C SER A 232 -18.49 -20.09 -26.48
N GLU A 233 -18.52 -20.73 -25.31
CA GLU A 233 -18.74 -20.07 -24.00
C GLU A 233 -17.43 -19.65 -23.30
N LEU A 234 -16.28 -20.15 -23.77
CA LEU A 234 -14.94 -19.80 -23.26
C LEU A 234 -14.42 -18.49 -23.87
#